data_AF-A0A8T3S9G9-F1
#
_entry.id   AF-A0A8T3S9G9-F1
#
_cell.length_a   1.000
_cell.length_b   1.000
_cell.length_c   1.000
_cell.angle_alpha   90.00
_cell.angle_beta   90.00
_cell.angle_gamma   90.00
#
_symmetry.space_group_name_H-M   'P 1'
#
loop_
_entity.id
_entity.type
_entity.pdbx_description
1 polymer ?
#
loop_
_entity_poly.entity_id
_entity_poly.type
_entity_poly.pdbx_seq_one_letter_code
_entity_poly.pdbx_strand_id
1 'polypeptide(L)'
;MIRSPPSSTGCSLSWTTHPEAFYGISRDEFVAALDEYEQQLPDLDDDQAVVGLMRVVAMLSREGRDGHQFALPRPGHEGAVLPLRIYEFAEGVYVTDEATVYVRYRNVVRPDITDARELLGAAAVDRLILDLRQNPGGDNNAFGPLLSLVQDFAADHRGGLMVVTDRVTFSAVANLATRIEQSTDATFIGEAMGGGLNFWNDVRWIALDALPVPMRVGVSTRYWQFATADDPRLTIAPDVEVPVAAADFFGGIDPALDAAMTHER
;
A
#
# COMPACT_ATOMS: atom_id res chain seq x y z
N MET A 1 26.43 17.49 -4.75
CA MET A 1 26.70 17.81 -6.18
C MET A 1 26.23 16.67 -7.09
N ILE A 2 24.93 16.62 -7.40
CA ILE A 2 24.37 15.72 -8.42
C ILE A 2 24.63 16.38 -9.77
N ARG A 3 25.80 16.11 -10.38
CA ARG A 3 26.06 16.53 -11.77
C ARG A 3 25.46 15.49 -12.71
N SER A 4 24.61 15.95 -13.62
CA SER A 4 24.06 15.17 -14.74
C SER A 4 25.17 14.44 -15.53
N PRO A 5 24.95 13.19 -16.00
CA PRO A 5 25.82 12.61 -17.01
C PRO A 5 25.54 13.26 -18.39
N PRO A 6 26.53 13.27 -19.29
CA PRO A 6 26.39 13.88 -20.61
C PRO A 6 25.46 13.05 -21.49
N SER A 7 24.72 13.76 -22.36
CA SER A 7 23.85 13.19 -23.38
C SER A 7 24.66 12.48 -24.47
N SER A 8 24.56 11.16 -24.56
CA SER A 8 24.68 10.45 -25.83
C SER A 8 24.09 9.03 -25.75
N THR A 9 23.17 8.77 -26.67
CA THR A 9 22.88 7.48 -27.34
C THR A 9 23.21 6.19 -26.57
N GLY A 10 22.17 5.57 -26.02
CA GLY A 10 22.20 4.19 -25.56
C GLY A 10 21.07 3.95 -24.57
N CYS A 11 20.16 3.04 -24.91
CA CYS A 11 19.12 2.57 -24.00
C CYS A 11 19.80 1.86 -22.82
N SER A 12 20.07 2.59 -21.74
CA SER A 12 20.29 2.04 -20.42
C SER A 12 19.24 2.68 -19.51
N LEU A 13 18.13 1.96 -19.31
CA LEU A 13 17.22 2.28 -18.22
C LEU A 13 18.03 2.14 -16.92
N SER A 14 18.49 3.26 -16.38
CA SER A 14 19.01 3.30 -15.03
C SER A 14 17.81 2.98 -14.13
N TRP A 15 17.81 1.79 -13.53
CA TRP A 15 16.80 1.34 -12.56
C TRP A 15 16.85 2.13 -11.24
N THR A 16 17.28 3.38 -11.28
CA THR A 16 17.43 4.30 -10.15
C THR A 16 16.76 5.64 -10.43
N THR A 17 16.06 5.77 -11.56
CA THR A 17 15.38 7.00 -11.99
C THR A 17 13.90 6.71 -12.14
N HIS A 18 13.06 7.50 -11.47
CA HIS A 18 11.61 7.41 -11.62
C HIS A 18 11.23 7.86 -13.05
N PRO A 19 10.49 7.05 -13.84
CA PRO A 19 10.25 7.37 -15.25
C PRO A 19 9.41 8.63 -15.51
N GLU A 20 8.57 9.03 -14.54
CA GLU A 20 7.69 10.21 -14.65
C GLU A 20 7.67 11.03 -13.34
N ALA A 21 8.85 11.37 -12.80
CA ALA A 21 8.96 11.95 -11.43
C ALA A 21 8.29 13.32 -11.26
N PHE A 22 8.09 14.04 -12.37
CA PHE A 22 7.69 15.45 -12.42
C PHE A 22 6.25 15.60 -12.94
N TYR A 23 5.39 14.61 -12.68
CA TYR A 23 4.00 14.63 -13.12
C TYR A 23 3.22 15.82 -12.53
N GLY A 24 3.34 16.04 -11.21
CA GLY A 24 2.61 17.08 -10.47
C GLY A 24 3.34 18.39 -10.25
N ILE A 25 4.59 18.49 -10.70
CA ILE A 25 5.47 19.64 -10.43
C ILE A 25 6.50 19.79 -11.54
N SER A 26 6.84 21.03 -11.92
CA SER A 26 7.92 21.24 -12.89
C SER A 26 9.27 20.85 -12.30
N ARG A 27 10.17 20.35 -13.15
CA ARG A 27 11.54 20.04 -12.73
C ARG A 27 12.25 21.25 -12.12
N ASP A 28 12.06 22.43 -12.72
CA ASP A 28 12.71 23.65 -12.27
C ASP A 28 12.22 24.08 -10.88
N GLU A 29 10.92 23.94 -10.61
CA GLU A 29 10.33 24.22 -9.29
C GLU A 29 10.87 23.25 -8.23
N PHE A 30 10.95 21.95 -8.55
CA PHE A 30 11.54 20.96 -7.63
C PHE A 30 13.02 21.23 -7.36
N VAL A 31 13.81 21.54 -8.40
CA VAL A 31 15.23 21.87 -8.25
C VAL A 31 15.41 23.15 -7.43
N ALA A 32 14.58 24.17 -7.65
CA ALA A 32 14.64 25.40 -6.86
C ALA A 32 14.38 25.13 -5.36
N ALA A 33 13.40 24.29 -5.04
CA ALA A 33 13.13 23.90 -3.64
C ALA A 33 14.27 23.09 -3.02
N LEU A 34 14.94 22.23 -3.81
CA LEU A 34 16.10 21.49 -3.37
C LEU A 34 17.31 22.41 -3.12
N ASP A 35 17.55 23.37 -4.02
CA ASP A 35 18.61 24.37 -3.88
C ASP A 35 18.39 25.27 -2.67
N GLU A 36 17.13 25.66 -2.40
CA GLU A 36 16.75 26.41 -1.21
C GLU A 36 16.99 25.61 0.08
N TYR A 37 16.60 24.33 0.10
CA TYR A 37 16.90 23.44 1.21
C TYR A 37 18.41 23.26 1.45
N GLU A 38 19.20 23.07 0.39
CA GLU A 38 20.67 22.93 0.50
C GLU A 38 21.31 24.21 1.07
N GLN A 39 20.80 25.39 0.72
CA GLN A 39 21.28 26.66 1.25
C GLN A 39 20.97 26.86 2.74
N GLN A 40 19.81 26.40 3.20
CA GLN A 40 19.39 26.52 4.60
C GLN A 40 20.03 25.47 5.50
N LEU A 41 20.43 24.33 4.94
CA LEU A 41 20.92 23.15 5.67
C LEU A 41 21.98 23.43 6.75
N PRO A 42 22.97 24.34 6.56
CA PRO A 42 23.98 24.63 7.60
C PRO A 42 23.42 25.25 8.89
N ASP A 43 22.24 25.86 8.82
CA ASP A 43 21.60 26.55 9.94
C ASP A 43 20.48 25.73 10.60
N LEU A 44 20.15 24.54 10.04
CA LEU A 44 19.11 23.66 10.55
C LEU A 44 19.65 22.71 11.63
N ASP A 45 18.81 22.39 12.60
CA ASP A 45 19.03 21.22 13.45
C ASP A 45 18.72 19.89 12.71
N ASP A 46 19.06 18.76 13.32
CA ASP A 46 18.91 17.43 12.72
C ASP A 46 17.45 17.12 12.34
N ASP A 47 16.49 17.47 13.21
CA ASP A 47 15.07 17.22 12.97
C ASP A 47 14.53 18.12 11.84
N GLN A 48 14.93 19.39 11.83
CA GLN A 48 14.62 20.34 10.77
C GLN A 48 15.20 19.92 9.43
N ALA A 49 16.44 19.40 9.40
CA ALA A 49 17.08 18.89 8.20
C ALA A 49 16.32 17.66 7.64
N VAL A 50 15.98 16.70 8.50
CA VAL A 50 15.19 15.52 8.13
C VAL A 50 13.84 15.92 7.56
N VAL A 51 13.09 16.79 8.25
CA VAL A 51 11.77 17.25 7.81
C VAL A 51 11.87 18.11 6.55
N GLY A 52 12.92 18.92 6.41
CA GLY A 52 13.19 19.72 5.22
C GLY A 52 13.34 18.85 3.98
N LEU A 53 14.16 17.80 4.05
CA LEU A 53 14.29 16.85 2.92
C LEU A 53 12.98 16.11 2.64
N MET A 54 12.27 15.66 3.67
CA MET A 54 10.96 15.02 3.50
C MET A 54 9.98 15.92 2.75
N ARG A 55 9.91 17.21 3.10
CA ARG A 55 9.06 18.20 2.42
C ARG A 55 9.43 18.35 0.95
N VAL A 56 10.71 18.52 0.65
CA VAL A 56 11.19 18.66 -0.74
C VAL A 56 10.82 17.42 -1.56
N VAL A 57 11.12 16.22 -1.07
CA VAL A 57 10.81 14.98 -1.79
C VAL A 57 9.31 14.77 -1.96
N ALA A 58 8.49 15.09 -0.95
CA ALA A 58 7.04 14.97 -1.02
C ALA A 58 6.39 15.88 -2.10
N MET A 59 7.06 16.95 -2.54
CA MET A 59 6.57 17.79 -3.64
C MET A 59 6.38 17.01 -4.94
N LEU A 60 7.15 15.93 -5.15
CA LEU A 60 7.04 15.08 -6.33
C LEU A 60 5.73 14.27 -6.36
N SER A 61 5.13 14.04 -5.19
CA SER A 61 3.88 13.28 -5.01
C SER A 61 2.66 14.17 -4.72
N ARG A 62 2.80 15.50 -4.77
CA ARG A 62 1.77 16.46 -4.30
C ARG A 62 0.44 16.38 -5.07
N GLU A 63 0.50 16.07 -6.36
CA GLU A 63 -0.69 15.92 -7.23
C GLU A 63 -1.15 14.45 -7.32
N GLY A 64 -0.72 13.60 -6.37
CA GLY A 64 -1.06 12.18 -6.31
C GLY A 64 -0.27 11.30 -7.27
N ARG A 65 -0.64 10.01 -7.32
CA ARG A 65 -0.09 8.90 -8.14
C ARG A 65 1.14 8.16 -7.61
N ASP A 66 1.84 8.69 -6.60
CA ASP A 66 3.02 8.00 -6.08
C ASP A 66 3.21 8.15 -4.57
N GLY A 67 2.66 7.20 -3.80
CA GLY A 67 2.92 7.06 -2.36
C GLY A 67 4.24 6.36 -2.02
N HIS A 68 5.00 5.90 -3.01
CA HIS A 68 6.27 5.19 -2.84
C HIS A 68 7.50 6.11 -2.95
N GLN A 69 7.28 7.39 -3.26
CA GLN A 69 8.33 8.39 -3.41
C GLN A 69 8.43 9.28 -2.16
N PHE A 70 9.28 8.87 -1.22
CA PHE A 70 9.45 9.54 0.06
C PHE A 70 10.89 9.43 0.59
N ALA A 71 11.26 10.33 1.51
CA ALA A 71 12.55 10.32 2.19
C ALA A 71 12.41 9.87 3.64
N LEU A 72 13.34 9.06 4.13
CA LEU A 72 13.41 8.66 5.53
C LEU A 72 14.86 8.68 6.02
N PRO A 73 15.08 8.81 7.34
CA PRO A 73 16.35 8.43 7.93
C PRO A 73 16.73 6.99 7.55
N ARG A 74 18.02 6.75 7.44
CA ARG A 74 18.52 5.38 7.28
C ARG A 74 18.25 4.56 8.54
N PRO A 75 18.10 3.23 8.41
CA PRO A 75 18.04 2.34 9.56
C PRO A 75 19.18 2.62 10.56
N GLY A 76 18.82 2.79 11.84
CA GLY A 76 19.74 3.13 12.93
C GLY A 76 19.96 4.63 13.16
N HIS A 77 19.33 5.49 12.36
CA HIS A 77 19.42 6.96 12.45
C HIS A 77 18.03 7.60 12.62
N GLU A 78 17.02 6.80 12.95
CA GLU A 78 15.68 7.29 13.24
C GLU A 78 15.67 8.07 14.56
N GLY A 79 14.92 9.18 14.61
CA GLY A 79 14.61 9.87 15.85
C GLY A 79 13.75 9.01 16.79
N ALA A 80 13.53 9.49 18.02
CA ALA A 80 12.69 8.78 18.98
C ALA A 80 11.26 8.63 18.45
N VAL A 81 10.90 7.40 18.06
CA VAL A 81 9.54 7.05 17.64
C VAL A 81 8.69 6.87 18.90
N LEU A 82 7.51 7.48 18.96
CA LEU A 82 6.53 7.21 20.01
C LEU A 82 6.25 5.70 20.05
N PRO A 83 6.14 5.06 21.22
CA PRO A 83 5.91 3.62 21.33
C PRO A 83 4.45 3.27 21.02
N LEU A 84 3.96 3.66 19.85
CA LEU A 84 2.73 3.16 19.27
C LEU A 84 3.03 1.78 18.69
N ARG A 85 2.60 0.74 19.40
CA ARG A 85 2.60 -0.62 18.87
C ARG A 85 1.28 -0.87 18.15
N ILE A 86 1.38 -1.14 16.85
CA ILE A 86 0.34 -1.90 16.17
C ILE A 86 0.53 -3.35 16.60
N TYR A 87 -0.51 -3.94 17.19
CA TYR A 87 -0.45 -5.28 17.75
C TYR A 87 -0.65 -6.32 16.64
N GLU A 88 0.30 -7.23 16.49
CA GLU A 88 0.23 -8.35 15.56
C GLU A 88 -0.20 -9.62 16.31
N PHE A 89 -1.29 -10.24 15.88
CA PHE A 89 -1.66 -11.59 16.31
C PHE A 89 -1.03 -12.60 15.34
N ALA A 90 -0.40 -13.65 15.86
CA ALA A 90 0.27 -14.67 15.04
C ALA A 90 -0.73 -15.57 14.28
N GLU A 91 -1.95 -15.68 14.80
CA GLU A 91 -2.94 -16.69 14.47
C GLU A 91 -3.76 -16.20 13.26
N GLY A 92 -3.62 -16.93 12.15
CA GLY A 92 -4.34 -16.71 10.89
C GLY A 92 -5.74 -17.33 10.94
N VAL A 93 -6.30 -17.63 9.76
CA VAL A 93 -7.64 -18.18 9.47
C VAL A 93 -8.48 -18.61 10.69
N TYR A 94 -9.63 -17.96 10.83
CA TYR A 94 -10.63 -18.29 11.85
C TYR A 94 -11.96 -18.64 11.15
N VAL A 95 -12.68 -19.61 11.69
CA VAL A 95 -14.05 -19.91 11.28
C VAL A 95 -14.98 -19.19 12.24
N THR A 96 -15.85 -18.33 11.70
CA THR A 96 -16.82 -17.56 12.48
C THR A 96 -18.21 -17.87 11.94
N ASP A 97 -18.95 -18.70 12.66
CA ASP A 97 -20.24 -19.30 12.25
C ASP A 97 -20.13 -20.35 11.13
N GLU A 98 -21.08 -21.29 11.06
CA GLU A 98 -21.01 -22.47 10.17
C GLU A 98 -20.98 -22.12 8.66
N ALA A 99 -21.30 -20.88 8.30
CA ALA A 99 -21.43 -20.42 6.91
C ALA A 99 -20.40 -19.36 6.45
N THR A 100 -19.54 -18.85 7.34
CA THR A 100 -18.56 -17.79 7.00
C THR A 100 -17.13 -18.21 7.24
N VAL A 101 -16.27 -18.02 6.24
CA VAL A 101 -14.82 -18.20 6.35
C VAL A 101 -14.14 -16.84 6.41
N TYR A 102 -13.30 -16.62 7.43
CA TYR A 102 -12.49 -15.41 7.56
C TYR A 102 -11.01 -15.71 7.24
N VAL A 103 -10.46 -15.02 6.24
CA VAL A 103 -9.07 -15.13 5.81
C VAL A 103 -8.39 -13.78 5.99
N ARG A 104 -7.37 -13.72 6.85
CA ARG A 104 -6.51 -12.54 6.98
C ARG A 104 -5.21 -12.74 6.23
N TYR A 105 -4.93 -11.86 5.26
CA TYR A 105 -3.71 -11.90 4.46
C TYR A 105 -2.83 -10.69 4.80
N ARG A 106 -1.80 -10.90 5.64
CA ARG A 106 -1.03 -9.81 6.28
C ARG A 106 0.19 -9.33 5.48
N ASN A 107 0.73 -10.16 4.61
CA ASN A 107 1.87 -9.83 3.75
C ASN A 107 1.70 -10.53 2.41
N VAL A 108 2.14 -9.89 1.33
CA VAL A 108 2.07 -10.49 0.00
C VAL A 108 3.25 -11.41 -0.22
N VAL A 109 3.11 -12.64 0.27
CA VAL A 109 3.98 -13.80 0.02
C VAL A 109 3.14 -14.95 -0.49
N ARG A 110 3.74 -15.95 -1.15
CA ARG A 110 2.96 -17.04 -1.74
C ARG A 110 2.24 -17.79 -0.63
N PRO A 111 0.89 -17.75 -0.57
CA PRO A 111 0.17 -18.44 0.49
C PRO A 111 0.07 -19.93 0.17
N ASP A 112 0.10 -20.76 1.20
CA ASP A 112 -0.53 -22.07 1.13
C ASP A 112 -2.04 -21.86 1.28
N ILE A 113 -2.81 -22.36 0.33
CA ILE A 113 -4.26 -22.16 0.25
C ILE A 113 -5.02 -23.47 0.49
N THR A 114 -4.34 -24.55 0.89
CA THR A 114 -4.93 -25.88 1.03
C THR A 114 -6.11 -25.87 2.00
N ASP A 115 -5.88 -25.39 3.22
CA ASP A 115 -6.91 -25.35 4.27
C ASP A 115 -8.06 -24.40 3.89
N ALA A 116 -7.74 -23.21 3.35
CA ALA A 116 -8.74 -22.25 2.91
C ALA A 116 -9.62 -22.80 1.77
N ARG A 117 -9.02 -23.56 0.84
CA ARG A 117 -9.74 -24.22 -0.25
C ARG A 117 -10.65 -25.33 0.26
N GLU A 118 -10.19 -26.11 1.22
CA GLU A 118 -11.01 -27.16 1.85
C GLU A 118 -12.22 -26.53 2.57
N LEU A 119 -11.99 -25.49 3.39
CA LEU A 119 -13.04 -24.80 4.12
C LEU A 119 -14.07 -24.16 3.19
N LEU A 120 -13.62 -23.44 2.16
CA LEU A 120 -14.52 -22.79 1.19
C LEU A 120 -15.28 -23.79 0.30
N GLY A 121 -14.82 -25.05 0.22
CA GLY A 121 -15.53 -26.12 -0.50
C GLY A 121 -16.67 -26.76 0.30
N ALA A 122 -16.83 -26.42 1.59
CA ALA A 122 -17.92 -26.95 2.40
C ALA A 122 -19.26 -26.33 1.97
N ALA A 123 -20.28 -27.17 1.73
CA ALA A 123 -21.58 -26.73 1.21
C ALA A 123 -22.34 -25.73 2.11
N ALA A 124 -21.98 -25.63 3.39
CA ALA A 124 -22.55 -24.66 4.31
C ALA A 124 -21.94 -23.26 4.16
N VAL A 125 -20.72 -23.16 3.61
CA VAL A 125 -20.00 -21.89 3.49
C VAL A 125 -20.53 -21.12 2.30
N ASP A 126 -21.06 -19.94 2.58
CA ASP A 126 -21.65 -19.07 1.57
C ASP A 126 -21.10 -17.64 1.65
N ARG A 127 -20.20 -17.34 2.60
CA ARG A 127 -19.51 -16.05 2.76
C ARG A 127 -18.01 -16.23 2.99
N LEU A 128 -17.22 -15.40 2.32
CA LEU A 128 -15.78 -15.24 2.53
C LEU A 128 -15.49 -13.79 2.90
N ILE A 129 -14.88 -13.59 4.07
CA ILE A 129 -14.30 -12.31 4.46
C ILE A 129 -12.79 -12.39 4.23
N LEU A 130 -12.28 -11.61 3.27
CA LEU A 130 -10.86 -11.44 3.01
C LEU A 130 -10.37 -10.13 3.63
N ASP A 131 -9.64 -10.22 4.73
CA ASP A 131 -9.09 -9.08 5.44
C ASP A 131 -7.67 -8.73 4.94
N LEU A 132 -7.56 -7.57 4.29
CA LEU A 132 -6.35 -6.99 3.73
C LEU A 132 -5.85 -5.79 4.55
N ARG A 133 -6.46 -5.49 5.71
CA ARG A 133 -6.05 -4.40 6.59
C ARG A 133 -4.65 -4.64 7.13
N GLN A 134 -3.90 -3.55 7.33
CA GLN A 134 -2.56 -3.58 7.89
C GLN A 134 -1.55 -4.41 7.06
N ASN A 135 -1.85 -4.63 5.78
CA ASN A 135 -0.95 -5.31 4.85
C ASN A 135 -0.23 -4.27 3.97
N PRO A 136 1.07 -4.01 4.18
CA PRO A 136 1.82 -3.00 3.42
C PRO A 136 2.24 -3.48 2.02
N GLY A 137 1.92 -4.72 1.64
CA GLY A 137 2.27 -5.33 0.36
C GLY A 137 3.32 -6.44 0.47
N GLY A 138 4.19 -6.53 -0.54
CA GLY A 138 5.14 -7.63 -0.72
C GLY A 138 5.41 -7.88 -2.20
N ASP A 139 5.40 -9.15 -2.63
CA ASP A 139 5.74 -9.54 -4.01
C ASP A 139 4.50 -9.68 -4.90
N ASN A 140 4.40 -8.85 -5.94
CA ASN A 140 3.34 -8.91 -6.95
C ASN A 140 3.22 -10.24 -7.69
N ASN A 141 4.24 -11.11 -7.64
CA ASN A 141 4.20 -12.43 -8.28
C ASN A 141 3.67 -13.53 -7.35
N ALA A 142 3.31 -13.20 -6.12
CA ALA A 142 3.07 -14.19 -5.07
C ALA A 142 1.58 -14.43 -4.76
N PHE A 143 0.70 -13.45 -4.96
CA PHE A 143 -0.72 -13.55 -4.58
C PHE A 143 -1.60 -14.39 -5.53
N GLY A 144 -1.06 -14.88 -6.67
CA GLY A 144 -1.83 -15.60 -7.69
C GLY A 144 -2.71 -16.74 -7.17
N PRO A 145 -2.23 -17.63 -6.29
CA PRO A 145 -3.06 -18.69 -5.70
C PRO A 145 -4.25 -18.18 -4.91
N LEU A 146 -4.07 -17.12 -4.11
CA LEU A 146 -5.16 -16.51 -3.34
C LEU A 146 -6.16 -15.81 -4.25
N LEU A 147 -5.69 -15.09 -5.27
CA LEU A 147 -6.57 -14.45 -6.26
C LEU A 147 -7.47 -15.49 -6.94
N SER A 148 -6.90 -16.62 -7.40
CA SER A 148 -7.69 -17.69 -8.01
C SER A 148 -8.72 -18.25 -7.05
N LEU A 149 -8.34 -18.54 -5.80
CA LEU A 149 -9.28 -19.06 -4.79
C LEU A 149 -10.47 -18.11 -4.56
N VAL A 150 -10.20 -16.82 -4.46
CA VAL A 150 -11.21 -15.78 -4.21
C VAL A 150 -12.12 -15.59 -5.43
N GLN A 151 -11.56 -15.64 -6.65
CA GLN A 151 -12.33 -15.57 -7.89
C GLN A 151 -13.24 -16.79 -8.08
N ASP A 152 -12.73 -18.00 -7.82
CA ASP A 152 -13.51 -19.23 -7.88
C ASP A 152 -14.69 -19.14 -6.89
N PHE A 153 -14.43 -18.72 -5.65
CA PHE A 153 -15.46 -18.57 -4.63
C PHE A 153 -16.54 -17.55 -5.04
N ALA A 154 -16.15 -16.36 -5.51
CA ALA A 154 -17.09 -15.32 -5.93
C ALA A 154 -17.94 -15.72 -7.15
N ALA A 155 -17.39 -16.54 -8.06
CA ALA A 155 -18.13 -17.06 -9.20
C ALA A 155 -19.29 -17.97 -8.77
N ASP A 156 -19.08 -18.78 -7.73
CA ASP A 156 -20.08 -19.70 -7.19
C ASP A 156 -21.03 -19.05 -6.16
N HIS A 157 -20.59 -17.96 -5.50
CA HIS A 157 -21.30 -17.31 -4.40
C HIS A 157 -21.45 -15.81 -4.64
N ARG A 158 -22.37 -15.42 -5.54
CA ARG A 158 -22.67 -14.01 -5.82
C ARG A 158 -22.98 -13.22 -4.54
N GLY A 159 -22.35 -12.06 -4.40
CA GLY A 159 -22.43 -11.21 -3.20
C GLY A 159 -21.89 -11.84 -1.92
N GLY A 160 -21.20 -12.99 -2.00
CA GLY A 160 -20.65 -13.71 -0.84
C GLY A 160 -19.25 -13.26 -0.42
N LEU A 161 -18.56 -12.46 -1.25
CA LEU A 161 -17.19 -12.02 -1.00
C LEU A 161 -17.15 -10.61 -0.40
N MET A 162 -16.64 -10.52 0.83
CA MET A 162 -16.39 -9.27 1.54
C MET A 162 -14.88 -9.04 1.61
N VAL A 163 -14.40 -7.87 1.18
CA VAL A 163 -12.98 -7.49 1.24
C VAL A 163 -12.82 -6.35 2.23
N VAL A 164 -12.04 -6.56 3.29
CA VAL A 164 -11.83 -5.55 4.32
C VAL A 164 -10.51 -4.82 4.06
N THR A 165 -10.55 -3.49 3.97
CA THR A 165 -9.38 -2.65 3.67
C THR A 165 -9.15 -1.54 4.69
N ASP A 166 -7.92 -1.06 4.77
CA ASP A 166 -7.57 0.15 5.52
C ASP A 166 -6.53 1.00 4.77
N ARG A 167 -6.16 2.13 5.37
CA ARG A 167 -5.12 3.03 4.82
C ARG A 167 -3.74 2.39 4.65
N VAL A 168 -3.49 1.23 5.27
CA VAL A 168 -2.23 0.50 5.19
C VAL A 168 -2.26 -0.54 4.07
N THR A 169 -3.44 -0.93 3.56
CA THR A 169 -3.59 -1.73 2.33
C THR A 169 -2.90 -1.02 1.17
N PHE A 170 -1.65 -1.38 0.90
CA PHE A 170 -0.73 -0.62 0.06
C PHE A 170 0.16 -1.53 -0.79
N SER A 171 0.78 -0.98 -1.84
CA SER A 171 1.71 -1.71 -2.70
C SER A 171 1.10 -3.00 -3.30
N ALA A 172 1.77 -4.15 -3.20
CA ALA A 172 1.31 -5.38 -3.86
C ALA A 172 -0.07 -5.89 -3.40
N VAL A 173 -0.53 -5.56 -2.19
CA VAL A 173 -1.89 -5.96 -1.76
C VAL A 173 -2.96 -5.05 -2.37
N ALA A 174 -2.64 -3.77 -2.64
CA ALA A 174 -3.55 -2.89 -3.38
C ALA A 174 -3.71 -3.36 -4.84
N ASN A 175 -2.65 -3.91 -5.42
CA ASN A 175 -2.72 -4.59 -6.72
C ASN A 175 -3.63 -5.83 -6.67
N LEU A 176 -3.53 -6.67 -5.64
CA LEU A 176 -4.45 -7.79 -5.42
C LEU A 176 -5.90 -7.31 -5.26
N ALA A 177 -6.14 -6.30 -4.42
CA ALA A 177 -7.46 -5.71 -4.20
C ALA A 177 -8.07 -5.18 -5.51
N THR A 178 -7.27 -4.49 -6.33
CA THR A 178 -7.66 -4.03 -7.67
C THR A 178 -8.04 -5.20 -8.58
N ARG A 179 -7.27 -6.29 -8.56
CA ARG A 179 -7.62 -7.49 -9.34
C ARG A 179 -8.95 -8.09 -8.89
N ILE A 180 -9.23 -8.12 -7.59
CA ILE A 180 -10.50 -8.63 -7.04
C ILE A 180 -11.65 -7.73 -7.48
N GLU A 181 -11.55 -6.42 -7.28
CA GLU A 181 -12.57 -5.43 -7.67
C GLU A 181 -12.89 -5.49 -9.18
N GLN A 182 -11.86 -5.66 -10.03
CA GLN A 182 -12.04 -5.72 -11.48
C GLN A 182 -12.60 -7.07 -12.00
N SER A 183 -12.66 -8.11 -11.17
CA SER A 183 -12.99 -9.47 -11.63
C SER A 183 -14.06 -10.21 -10.83
N THR A 184 -14.60 -9.59 -9.79
CA THR A 184 -15.61 -10.18 -8.91
C THR A 184 -16.70 -9.15 -8.59
N ASP A 185 -17.77 -9.59 -7.92
CA ASP A 185 -18.79 -8.73 -7.32
C ASP A 185 -18.54 -8.51 -5.82
N ALA A 186 -17.25 -8.50 -5.40
CA ALA A 186 -16.85 -8.28 -4.01
C ALA A 186 -17.39 -6.95 -3.46
N THR A 187 -17.79 -6.95 -2.19
CA THR A 187 -18.10 -5.74 -1.43
C THR A 187 -16.89 -5.33 -0.59
N PHE A 188 -16.42 -4.10 -0.77
CA PHE A 188 -15.30 -3.52 -0.02
C PHE A 188 -15.81 -2.80 1.24
N ILE A 189 -15.19 -3.09 2.39
CA ILE A 189 -15.63 -2.62 3.71
C ILE A 189 -14.44 -2.06 4.49
N GLY A 190 -14.62 -0.97 5.22
CA GLY A 190 -13.57 -0.40 6.08
C GLY A 190 -13.18 1.01 5.68
N GLU A 191 -11.89 1.27 5.52
CA GLU A 191 -11.38 2.57 5.06
C GLU A 191 -10.82 2.45 3.62
N ALA A 192 -10.74 3.60 2.94
CA ALA A 192 -10.07 3.69 1.65
C ALA A 192 -8.60 3.21 1.75
N MET A 193 -8.16 2.47 0.74
CA MET A 193 -6.80 1.94 0.67
C MET A 193 -5.76 3.05 0.55
N GLY A 194 -4.55 2.81 1.05
CA GLY A 194 -3.43 3.70 0.77
C GLY A 194 -2.92 3.60 -0.67
N GLY A 195 -3.15 2.46 -1.34
CA GLY A 195 -2.64 2.16 -2.67
C GLY A 195 -3.65 2.45 -3.78
N GLY A 196 -3.16 2.97 -4.91
CA GLY A 196 -3.97 3.19 -6.10
C GLY A 196 -4.22 1.92 -6.90
N LEU A 197 -5.03 2.05 -7.95
CA LEU A 197 -5.34 0.94 -8.87
C LEU A 197 -4.32 0.82 -10.00
N ASN A 198 -3.80 1.97 -10.42
CA ASN A 198 -2.69 2.09 -11.36
C ASN A 198 -1.67 3.08 -10.78
N PHE A 199 -0.47 2.62 -10.43
CA PHE A 199 0.50 3.46 -9.72
C PHE A 199 1.92 2.93 -9.82
N TRP A 200 2.87 3.80 -9.47
CA TRP A 200 4.29 3.50 -9.43
C TRP A 200 4.67 2.77 -8.12
N ASN A 201 5.45 1.71 -8.25
CA ASN A 201 5.86 0.81 -7.17
C ASN A 201 7.32 0.37 -7.38
N ASP A 202 7.74 -0.73 -6.76
CA ASP A 202 9.08 -1.32 -6.84
C ASP A 202 10.16 -0.29 -6.47
N VAL A 203 10.21 0.00 -5.17
CA VAL A 203 11.08 1.03 -4.60
C VAL A 203 12.54 0.65 -4.68
N ARG A 204 13.34 1.57 -5.20
CA ARG A 204 14.79 1.57 -5.17
C ARG A 204 15.26 2.66 -4.23
N TRP A 205 16.05 2.25 -3.24
CA TRP A 205 16.56 3.15 -2.22
C TRP A 205 17.88 3.77 -2.67
N ILE A 206 17.94 5.10 -2.67
CA ILE A 206 19.16 5.87 -2.86
C ILE A 206 19.62 6.37 -1.50
N ALA A 207 20.85 6.04 -1.10
CA ALA A 207 21.43 6.51 0.16
C ALA A 207 22.01 7.92 -0.01
N LEU A 208 21.79 8.76 1.01
CA LEU A 208 22.27 10.13 1.11
C LEU A 208 23.09 10.24 2.41
N ASP A 209 24.32 9.73 2.36
CA ASP A 209 25.18 9.59 3.53
C ASP A 209 25.92 10.88 3.92
N ALA A 210 25.90 11.89 3.06
CA ALA A 210 26.60 13.16 3.26
C ALA A 210 25.75 14.23 3.98
N LEU A 211 24.51 13.89 4.38
CA LEU A 211 23.64 14.77 5.14
C LEU A 211 23.96 14.70 6.64
N PRO A 212 23.62 15.75 7.43
CA PRO A 212 23.83 15.75 8.89
C PRO A 212 23.27 14.49 9.58
N VAL A 213 22.07 14.08 9.15
CA VAL A 213 21.50 12.76 9.44
C VAL A 213 21.54 11.93 8.15
N PRO A 214 22.13 10.73 8.14
CA PRO A 214 22.11 9.85 6.97
C PRO A 214 20.67 9.51 6.54
N MET A 215 20.30 9.90 5.31
CA MET A 215 18.95 9.70 4.76
C MET A 215 18.96 8.66 3.65
N ARG A 216 17.76 8.21 3.27
CA ARG A 216 17.51 7.47 2.04
C ARG A 216 16.25 8.01 1.36
N VAL A 217 16.24 7.99 0.04
CA VAL A 217 15.08 8.35 -0.79
C VAL A 217 14.58 7.10 -1.51
N GLY A 218 13.29 6.84 -1.39
CA GLY A 218 12.60 5.82 -2.16
C GLY A 218 12.27 6.35 -3.56
N VAL A 219 12.71 5.62 -4.58
CA VAL A 219 12.39 5.88 -5.98
C VAL A 219 11.65 4.67 -6.51
N SER A 220 10.36 4.80 -6.69
CA SER A 220 9.52 3.84 -7.42
C SER A 220 9.98 3.77 -8.88
N THR A 221 10.11 2.56 -9.40
CA THR A 221 10.74 2.33 -10.73
C THR A 221 9.88 1.55 -11.69
N ARG A 222 8.76 0.99 -11.23
CA ARG A 222 7.87 0.19 -12.07
C ARG A 222 6.42 0.62 -11.93
N TYR A 223 5.77 0.84 -13.07
CA TYR A 223 4.33 1.10 -13.13
C TYR A 223 3.56 -0.20 -13.18
N TRP A 224 2.59 -0.35 -12.27
CA TRP A 224 1.63 -1.45 -12.30
C TRP A 224 0.26 -0.89 -12.69
N GLN A 225 -0.33 -1.47 -13.72
CA GLN A 225 -1.64 -1.10 -14.24
C GLN A 225 -2.56 -2.30 -14.18
N PHE A 226 -3.40 -2.38 -13.13
CA PHE A 226 -4.33 -3.49 -12.94
C PHE A 226 -5.79 -3.12 -13.18
N ALA A 227 -6.12 -1.82 -13.23
CA ALA A 227 -7.38 -1.32 -13.75
C ALA A 227 -7.23 -0.85 -15.22
N THR A 228 -8.28 -0.24 -15.78
CA THR A 228 -8.19 0.37 -17.11
C THR A 228 -7.23 1.55 -17.09
N ALA A 229 -6.57 1.84 -18.22
CA ALA A 229 -5.53 2.87 -18.30
C ALA A 229 -6.04 4.28 -17.99
N ASP A 230 -7.34 4.51 -18.16
CA ASP A 230 -8.05 5.77 -17.94
C ASP A 230 -8.70 5.86 -16.56
N ASP A 231 -8.62 4.81 -15.72
CA ASP A 231 -9.14 4.86 -14.35
C ASP A 231 -8.30 5.86 -13.51
N PRO A 232 -8.89 6.99 -13.08
CA PRO A 232 -8.16 8.03 -12.38
C PRO A 232 -8.07 7.78 -10.87
N ARG A 233 -8.70 6.71 -10.36
CA ARG A 233 -8.84 6.46 -8.93
C ARG A 233 -7.47 6.19 -8.30
N LEU A 234 -7.15 6.99 -7.28
CA LEU A 234 -5.95 6.84 -6.46
C LEU A 234 -6.13 5.86 -5.30
N THR A 235 -7.33 5.31 -5.14
CA THR A 235 -7.70 4.34 -4.11
C THR A 235 -9.01 3.66 -4.49
N ILE A 236 -9.26 2.46 -3.95
CA ILE A 236 -10.60 1.88 -3.91
C ILE A 236 -11.27 2.44 -2.65
N ALA A 237 -12.34 3.23 -2.85
CA ALA A 237 -13.21 3.62 -1.75
C ALA A 237 -14.05 2.40 -1.33
N PRO A 238 -14.26 2.18 -0.02
CA PRO A 238 -15.09 1.09 0.44
C PRO A 238 -16.56 1.34 0.04
N ASP A 239 -17.26 0.29 -0.35
CA ASP A 239 -18.71 0.30 -0.56
C ASP A 239 -19.44 0.55 0.78
N VAL A 240 -18.88 0.04 1.87
CA VAL A 240 -19.32 0.28 3.25
C VAL A 240 -18.19 0.93 4.05
N GLU A 241 -18.25 2.26 4.18
CA GLU A 241 -17.27 3.01 4.96
C GLU A 241 -17.44 2.76 6.47
N VAL A 242 -16.37 2.28 7.11
CA VAL A 242 -16.30 2.03 8.54
C VAL A 242 -15.01 2.64 9.08
N PRO A 243 -15.04 3.88 9.59
CA PRO A 243 -13.87 4.53 10.14
C PRO A 243 -13.46 3.89 11.48
N VAL A 244 -12.15 3.74 11.71
CA VAL A 244 -11.63 3.20 12.97
C VAL A 244 -11.67 4.29 14.05
N ALA A 245 -12.51 4.12 15.08
CA ALA A 245 -12.49 4.99 16.25
C ALA A 245 -11.56 4.46 17.34
N ALA A 246 -10.90 5.36 18.07
CA ALA A 246 -10.07 4.99 19.22
C ALA A 246 -10.90 4.24 20.30
N ALA A 247 -12.18 4.60 20.47
CA ALA A 247 -13.08 3.92 21.40
C ALA A 247 -13.29 2.45 21.04
N ASP A 248 -13.45 2.13 19.75
CA ASP A 248 -13.61 0.75 19.28
C ASP A 248 -12.34 -0.06 19.54
N PHE A 249 -11.17 0.53 19.25
CA PHE A 249 -9.88 -0.09 19.55
C PHE A 249 -9.71 -0.39 21.05
N PHE A 250 -9.97 0.58 21.93
CA PHE A 250 -9.86 0.37 23.39
C PHE A 250 -10.97 -0.53 23.94
N GLY A 251 -12.10 -0.64 23.23
CA GLY A 251 -13.21 -1.53 23.55
C GLY A 251 -13.03 -2.96 23.03
N GLY A 252 -12.01 -3.23 22.20
CA GLY A 252 -11.84 -4.53 21.55
C GLY A 252 -12.93 -4.84 20.52
N ILE A 253 -13.52 -3.81 19.92
CA ILE A 253 -14.59 -3.90 18.92
C ILE A 253 -13.96 -3.75 17.54
N ASP A 254 -14.31 -4.65 16.62
CA ASP A 254 -13.90 -4.56 15.22
C ASP A 254 -15.12 -4.21 14.34
N PRO A 255 -15.42 -2.91 14.16
CA PRO A 255 -16.63 -2.49 13.48
C PRO A 255 -16.64 -2.89 11.99
N ALA A 256 -15.46 -3.03 11.37
CA ALA A 256 -15.37 -3.44 9.97
C ALA A 256 -15.64 -4.94 9.80
N LEU A 257 -15.17 -5.76 10.75
CA LEU A 257 -15.53 -7.18 10.80
C LEU A 257 -17.03 -7.35 11.10
N ASP A 258 -17.57 -6.60 12.05
CA ASP A 258 -19.01 -6.64 12.37
C ASP A 258 -19.86 -6.26 11.14
N ALA A 259 -19.47 -5.21 10.42
CA ALA A 259 -20.11 -4.82 9.16
C ALA A 259 -20.00 -5.93 8.10
N ALA A 260 -18.83 -6.56 7.94
CA ALA A 260 -18.62 -7.65 6.99
C ALA A 260 -19.41 -8.91 7.33
N MET A 261 -19.65 -9.19 8.62
CA MET A 261 -20.46 -10.33 9.07
C MET A 261 -21.96 -10.08 8.86
N THR A 262 -22.42 -8.84 9.01
CA THR A 262 -23.83 -8.48 8.99
C THR A 262 -24.35 -7.94 7.66
N HIS A 263 -23.45 -7.63 6.70
CA HIS A 263 -23.84 -7.10 5.40
C HIS A 263 -24.81 -8.05 4.66
N GLU A 264 -25.94 -7.52 4.19
CA GLU A 264 -26.92 -8.26 3.39
C GLU A 264 -26.39 -8.46 1.96
N ARG A 265 -26.82 -9.55 1.31
CA ARG A 265 -26.45 -9.87 -0.08
C ARG A 265 -27.37 -9.18 -1.08
#